data_AF-A0A9X2XNA4-F1
#
_entry.id   AF-A0A9X2XNA4-F1
#
_cell.length_a   1.000
_cell.length_b   1.000
_cell.length_c   1.000
_cell.angle_alpha   90.00
_cell.angle_beta   90.00
_cell.angle_gamma   90.00
#
_symmetry.space_group_name_H-M   'P 1'
#
loop_
_entity.id
_entity.type
_entity.pdbx_description
1 polymer ?
#
loop_
_entity_poly.entity_id
_entity_poly.type
_entity_poly.pdbx_seq_one_letter_code
_entity_poly.pdbx_strand_id
1 'polypeptide(L)'
;MPVADSFCKDSHRILNLKTNSRAASFIDHITEYLTDENRRLSTKAAFVILALFMIVLVDNILGFSFHYRTDKKLEELQKVAGIINDTSADRTTKAYAAALRSEIMDRQNIIDYSLSFLRNIKWASSKSDHTSKTIAADKTKDVPIKNDILFKFTVSGLYIIAGLIFIPIVLILDKKSPLHVRIASGLAAGFIIVMFSSLFNWLFGFIPILSKTTWAWNYGLNFVVQAIILFSFVMHSMNANKS
;
A
#
# COMPACT_ATOMS: atom_id res chain seq x y z
N MET A 1 16.92 -40.32 44.46
CA MET A 1 16.48 -40.45 43.05
C MET A 1 16.53 -39.08 42.37
N PRO A 2 17.58 -38.75 41.58
CA PRO A 2 17.54 -37.61 40.67
C PRO A 2 18.13 -37.99 39.30
N VAL A 3 17.35 -38.60 38.41
CA VAL A 3 17.79 -38.95 37.04
C VAL A 3 16.81 -38.40 35.99
N ALA A 4 15.63 -37.94 36.39
CA ALA A 4 14.61 -37.46 35.46
C ALA A 4 14.85 -36.02 34.94
N ASP A 5 15.45 -35.14 35.74
CA ASP A 5 15.57 -33.71 35.39
C ASP A 5 16.68 -33.39 34.39
N SER A 6 17.73 -34.21 34.27
CA SER A 6 18.81 -33.95 33.30
C SER A 6 18.39 -34.27 31.87
N PHE A 7 17.51 -35.25 31.66
CA PHE A 7 17.06 -35.67 30.33
C PHE A 7 16.15 -34.64 29.65
N CYS A 8 15.37 -33.89 30.43
CA CYS A 8 14.48 -32.86 29.90
C CYS A 8 15.25 -31.63 29.39
N LYS A 9 16.35 -31.27 30.08
CA LYS A 9 17.17 -30.10 29.75
C LYS A 9 17.99 -30.28 28.47
N ASP A 10 18.48 -31.50 28.22
CA ASP A 10 19.24 -31.80 27.01
C ASP A 10 18.35 -31.90 25.76
N SER A 11 17.12 -32.42 25.90
CA SER A 11 16.17 -32.49 24.77
C SER A 11 15.77 -31.11 24.23
N HIS A 12 15.54 -30.13 25.11
CA HIS A 12 15.27 -28.73 24.70
C HIS A 12 16.46 -28.05 24.03
N ARG A 13 17.69 -28.41 24.40
CA ARG A 13 18.92 -27.86 23.79
C ARG A 13 19.11 -28.38 22.36
N ILE A 14 18.86 -29.66 22.14
CA ILE A 14 19.01 -30.31 20.81
C ILE A 14 17.93 -29.80 19.84
N LEU A 15 16.70 -29.55 20.31
CA LEU A 15 15.61 -29.00 19.50
C LEU A 15 15.90 -27.57 19.03
N ASN A 16 16.43 -26.71 19.90
CA ASN A 16 16.81 -25.34 19.55
C ASN A 16 18.03 -25.27 18.60
N LEU A 17 18.98 -26.20 18.70
CA LEU A 17 20.11 -26.27 17.76
C LEU A 17 19.65 -26.69 16.36
N LYS A 18 18.68 -27.62 16.26
CA LYS A 18 18.17 -28.12 14.99
C LYS A 18 17.29 -27.11 14.25
N THR A 19 16.53 -26.26 14.97
CA THR A 19 15.74 -25.18 14.37
C THR A 19 16.61 -24.02 13.90
N ASN A 20 17.63 -23.63 14.67
CA ASN A 20 18.58 -22.58 14.25
C ASN A 20 19.41 -23.01 13.04
N SER A 21 19.86 -24.27 12.98
CA SER A 21 20.59 -24.81 11.82
C SER A 21 19.76 -24.78 10.53
N ARG A 22 18.46 -25.07 10.60
CA ARG A 22 17.56 -25.03 9.44
C ARG A 22 17.25 -23.60 8.99
N ALA A 23 17.07 -22.68 9.92
CA ALA A 23 16.85 -21.27 9.60
C ALA A 23 18.09 -20.66 8.93
N ALA A 24 19.28 -20.95 9.46
CA ALA A 24 20.54 -20.52 8.85
C ALA A 24 20.69 -21.06 7.41
N SER A 25 20.49 -22.38 7.22
CA SER A 25 20.53 -23.02 5.89
C SER A 25 19.55 -22.40 4.88
N PHE A 26 18.36 -21.99 5.32
CA PHE A 26 17.37 -21.35 4.45
C PHE A 26 17.75 -19.92 4.06
N ILE A 27 18.25 -19.14 5.02
CA ILE A 27 18.76 -17.78 4.78
C ILE A 27 19.98 -17.82 3.84
N ASP A 28 20.87 -18.80 4.02
CA ASP A 28 22.04 -18.98 3.17
C ASP A 28 21.63 -19.27 1.72
N HIS A 29 20.64 -20.15 1.50
CA HIS A 29 20.13 -20.44 0.16
C HIS A 29 19.41 -19.26 -0.48
N ILE A 30 18.67 -18.45 0.29
CA ILE A 30 18.06 -17.21 -0.22
C ILE A 30 19.13 -16.19 -0.60
N THR A 31 20.14 -16.03 0.25
CA THR A 31 21.22 -15.06 0.04
C THR A 31 22.06 -15.47 -1.17
N GLU A 32 22.41 -16.75 -1.28
CA GLU A 32 23.10 -17.31 -2.45
C GLU A 32 22.29 -17.10 -3.73
N TYR A 33 20.98 -17.34 -3.69
CA TYR A 33 20.09 -17.09 -4.82
C TYR A 33 20.01 -15.61 -5.24
N LEU A 34 20.03 -14.68 -4.27
CA LEU A 34 20.00 -13.24 -4.52
C LEU A 34 21.35 -12.70 -5.02
N THR A 35 22.46 -13.26 -4.53
CA THR A 35 23.81 -12.80 -4.85
C THR A 35 24.39 -13.46 -6.11
N ASP A 36 23.82 -14.56 -6.59
CA ASP A 36 24.26 -15.27 -7.82
C ASP A 36 24.23 -14.39 -9.08
N GLU A 37 25.39 -13.93 -9.55
CA GLU A 37 25.52 -13.03 -10.71
C GLU A 37 25.08 -13.65 -12.03
N ASN A 38 25.02 -14.98 -12.13
CA ASN A 38 24.64 -15.68 -13.37
C ASN A 38 23.13 -15.66 -13.64
N ARG A 39 22.31 -15.16 -12.71
CA ARG A 39 20.85 -15.10 -12.85
C ARG A 39 20.38 -13.75 -13.36
N ARG A 40 19.43 -13.78 -14.29
CA ARG A 40 18.77 -12.57 -14.82
C ARG A 40 18.17 -11.74 -13.68
N LEU A 41 18.48 -10.43 -13.68
CA LEU A 41 17.94 -9.43 -12.73
C LEU A 41 16.41 -9.51 -12.55
N SER A 42 15.69 -9.80 -13.64
CA SER A 42 14.23 -9.99 -13.63
C SER A 42 13.78 -11.12 -12.70
N THR A 43 14.50 -12.25 -12.66
CA THR A 43 14.15 -13.40 -11.82
C THR A 43 14.43 -13.14 -10.34
N LYS A 44 15.51 -12.39 -10.03
CA LYS A 44 15.81 -11.95 -8.66
C LYS A 44 14.73 -11.01 -8.14
N ALA A 45 14.36 -10.01 -8.94
CA ALA A 45 13.30 -9.08 -8.60
C ALA A 45 11.95 -9.79 -8.38
N ALA A 46 11.60 -10.73 -9.26
CA ALA A 46 10.37 -11.53 -9.13
C ALA A 46 10.33 -12.32 -7.80
N PHE A 47 11.45 -12.91 -7.38
CA PHE A 47 11.53 -13.63 -6.12
C PHE A 47 11.37 -12.70 -4.90
N VAL A 48 12.01 -11.53 -4.92
CA VAL A 48 11.86 -10.52 -3.85
C VAL A 48 10.42 -10.02 -3.76
N ILE A 49 9.79 -9.75 -4.90
CA ILE A 49 8.39 -9.32 -4.97
C ILE A 49 7.46 -10.43 -4.45
N LEU A 50 7.71 -11.69 -4.82
CA LEU A 50 6.94 -12.84 -4.34
C LEU A 50 7.08 -13.00 -2.82
N ALA A 51 8.28 -12.83 -2.28
CA ALA A 51 8.53 -12.89 -0.84
C ALA A 51 7.79 -11.77 -0.09
N LEU A 52 7.87 -10.53 -0.58
CA LEU A 52 7.11 -9.40 -0.06
C LEU A 52 5.60 -9.67 -0.12
N PHE A 53 5.11 -10.21 -1.23
CA PHE A 53 3.70 -10.56 -1.39
C PHE A 53 3.27 -11.60 -0.35
N MET A 54 4.07 -12.64 -0.11
CA MET A 54 3.79 -13.64 0.93
C MET A 54 3.74 -13.04 2.33
N ILE A 55 4.65 -12.11 2.66
CA ILE A 55 4.62 -11.40 3.96
C ILE A 55 3.30 -10.62 4.12
N VAL A 56 2.90 -9.87 3.09
CA VAL A 56 1.63 -9.12 3.09
C VAL A 56 0.43 -10.06 3.22
N LEU A 57 0.47 -11.22 2.55
CA LEU A 57 -0.61 -12.21 2.58
C LEU A 57 -0.74 -12.83 3.98
N VAL A 58 0.38 -13.19 4.61
CA VAL A 58 0.43 -13.72 5.97
C VAL A 58 -0.06 -12.68 6.97
N ASP A 59 0.37 -11.43 6.86
CA ASP A 59 -0.13 -10.33 7.70
C ASP A 59 -1.64 -10.12 7.57
N ASN A 60 -2.18 -10.23 6.34
CA ASN A 60 -3.60 -10.10 6.08
C ASN A 60 -4.42 -11.29 6.62
N ILE A 61 -3.93 -12.53 6.47
CA ILE A 61 -4.58 -13.74 7.02
C ILE A 61 -4.60 -13.71 8.55
N LEU A 62 -3.47 -13.39 9.16
CA LEU A 62 -3.33 -13.39 10.62
C LEU A 62 -3.92 -12.12 11.25
N GLY A 63 -4.20 -11.10 10.44
CA GLY A 63 -4.78 -9.84 10.89
C GLY A 63 -3.86 -9.05 11.82
N PHE A 64 -2.55 -9.35 11.87
CA PHE A 64 -1.62 -8.72 12.81
C PHE A 64 -1.63 -7.20 12.70
N SER A 65 -1.48 -6.67 11.48
CA SER A 65 -1.59 -5.22 11.26
C SER A 65 -2.97 -4.67 11.60
N PHE A 66 -4.05 -5.42 11.41
CA PHE A 66 -5.39 -4.96 11.79
C PHE A 66 -5.54 -4.82 13.30
N HIS A 67 -5.13 -5.84 14.05
CA HIS A 67 -5.21 -5.86 15.52
C HIS A 67 -4.31 -4.79 16.13
N TYR A 68 -3.03 -4.74 15.74
CA TYR A 68 -2.09 -3.73 16.24
C TYR A 68 -2.60 -2.30 16.01
N ARG A 69 -3.20 -2.03 14.85
CA ARG A 69 -3.76 -0.70 14.54
C ARG A 69 -5.00 -0.39 15.36
N THR A 70 -5.88 -1.37 15.56
CA THR A 70 -7.10 -1.21 16.36
C THR A 70 -6.74 -0.91 17.81
N ASP A 71 -5.76 -1.63 18.35
CA ASP A 71 -5.25 -1.43 19.70
C ASP A 71 -4.63 -0.05 19.86
N LYS A 72 -3.84 0.41 18.88
CA LYS A 72 -3.27 1.78 18.89
C LYS A 72 -4.32 2.87 18.77
N LYS A 73 -5.31 2.71 17.89
CA LYS A 73 -6.44 3.64 17.81
C LYS A 73 -7.20 3.69 19.14
N LEU A 74 -7.42 2.54 19.78
CA LEU A 74 -8.11 2.47 21.06
C LEU A 74 -7.30 3.15 22.18
N GLU A 75 -5.98 2.95 22.21
CA GLU A 75 -5.06 3.60 23.15
C GLU A 75 -5.08 5.13 22.98
N GLU A 76 -5.04 5.63 21.75
CA GLU A 76 -5.13 7.07 21.45
C GLU A 76 -6.50 7.64 21.84
N LEU A 77 -7.60 6.93 21.52
CA LEU A 77 -8.95 7.32 21.92
C LEU A 77 -9.12 7.37 23.44
N GLN A 78 -8.51 6.44 24.17
CA GLN A 78 -8.51 6.45 25.64
C GLN A 78 -7.78 7.66 26.21
N LYS A 79 -6.61 8.01 25.66
CA LYS A 79 -5.86 9.22 26.07
C LYS A 79 -6.66 10.49 25.81
N VAL A 80 -7.28 10.61 24.64
CA VAL A 80 -8.12 11.76 24.27
C VAL A 80 -9.38 11.82 25.13
N ALA A 81 -10.02 10.69 25.42
CA ALA A 81 -11.16 10.64 26.33
C ALA A 81 -10.77 11.06 27.77
N GLY A 82 -9.56 10.72 28.22
CA GLY A 82 -9.01 11.20 29.48
C GLY A 82 -8.95 12.74 29.54
N ILE A 83 -8.48 13.39 28.48
CA ILE A 83 -8.40 14.86 28.39
C ILE A 83 -9.80 15.51 28.35
N ILE A 84 -10.77 14.89 27.67
CA ILE A 84 -12.14 15.40 27.59
C ILE A 84 -12.83 15.33 28.96
N ASN A 85 -12.64 14.23 29.70
CA ASN A 85 -13.28 13.98 30.98
C ASN A 85 -12.57 14.68 32.16
N ASP A 86 -11.37 15.23 31.97
CA ASP A 86 -10.65 15.94 33.01
C ASP A 86 -11.36 17.26 33.39
N THR A 87 -11.78 17.40 34.63
CA THR A 87 -12.43 18.61 35.17
C THR A 87 -11.50 19.82 35.25
N SER A 88 -10.18 19.63 35.20
CA SER A 88 -9.18 20.69 35.23
C SER A 88 -8.80 21.25 33.85
N ALA A 89 -9.19 20.58 32.76
CA ALA A 89 -8.85 20.99 31.41
C ALA A 89 -9.73 22.16 30.91
N ASP A 90 -9.08 23.13 30.25
CA ASP A 90 -9.73 24.30 29.69
C ASP A 90 -10.75 23.94 28.58
N ARG A 91 -11.76 24.78 28.41
CA ARG A 91 -12.86 24.60 27.44
C ARG A 91 -12.33 24.50 26.01
N THR A 92 -11.26 25.23 25.68
CA THR A 92 -10.62 25.18 24.36
C THR A 92 -9.89 23.85 24.14
N THR A 93 -9.20 23.34 25.16
CA THR A 93 -8.52 22.04 25.14
C THR A 93 -9.50 20.89 24.96
N LYS A 94 -10.66 20.94 25.62
CA LYS A 94 -11.73 19.94 25.46
C LYS A 94 -12.33 19.95 24.05
N ALA A 95 -12.53 21.13 23.46
CA ALA A 95 -13.02 21.25 22.10
C ALA A 95 -12.02 20.70 21.07
N TYR A 96 -10.73 20.98 21.26
CA TYR A 96 -9.67 20.44 20.41
C TYR A 96 -9.55 18.91 20.54
N ALA A 97 -9.61 18.38 21.77
CA ALA A 97 -9.63 16.94 22.01
C ALA A 97 -10.84 16.24 21.38
N ALA A 98 -12.03 16.87 21.41
CA ALA A 98 -13.22 16.34 20.74
C ALA A 98 -13.06 16.28 19.21
N ALA A 99 -12.44 17.30 18.60
CA ALA A 99 -12.12 17.29 17.16
C ALA A 99 -11.10 16.19 16.80
N LEU A 100 -10.04 16.05 17.61
CA LEU A 100 -9.02 15.01 17.43
C LEU A 100 -9.60 13.60 17.54
N ARG A 101 -10.59 13.40 18.43
CA ARG A 101 -11.32 12.12 18.55
C ARG A 101 -12.03 11.74 17.24
N SER A 102 -12.70 12.71 16.59
CA SER A 102 -13.34 12.46 15.29
C SER A 102 -12.33 12.12 14.19
N GLU A 103 -11.18 12.79 14.18
CA GLU A 103 -10.12 12.57 13.20
C GLU A 103 -9.50 11.17 13.32
N ILE A 104 -9.25 10.70 14.56
CA ILE A 104 -8.71 9.35 14.82
C ILE A 104 -9.69 8.25 14.37
N MET A 105 -11.00 8.47 14.57
CA MET A 105 -12.03 7.53 14.12
C MET A 105 -12.10 7.44 12.58
N ASP A 106 -12.04 8.58 11.89
CA ASP A 106 -12.22 8.64 10.43
C ASP A 106 -10.96 8.28 9.62
N ARG A 107 -9.80 8.17 10.26
CA ARG A 107 -8.52 7.88 9.57
C ARG A 107 -8.50 6.48 8.94
N GLN A 108 -8.60 6.40 7.62
CA GLN A 108 -8.50 5.16 6.84
C GLN A 108 -7.03 4.78 6.55
N ASN A 109 -6.72 3.48 6.47
CA ASN A 109 -5.38 3.01 6.10
C ASN A 109 -5.14 3.11 4.58
N ILE A 110 -3.88 3.17 4.14
CA ILE A 110 -3.49 3.03 2.73
C ILE A 110 -4.02 1.71 2.15
N ILE A 111 -3.99 0.62 2.91
CA ILE A 111 -4.54 -0.67 2.48
C ILE A 111 -6.06 -0.58 2.32
N ASP A 112 -6.78 0.02 3.28
CA ASP A 112 -8.24 0.22 3.19
C ASP A 112 -8.61 1.16 2.04
N TYR A 113 -7.77 2.16 1.79
CA TYR A 113 -7.91 3.06 0.66
C TYR A 113 -7.70 2.32 -0.68
N SER A 114 -6.69 1.45 -0.77
CA SER A 114 -6.41 0.64 -1.97
C SER A 114 -7.43 -0.48 -2.18
N LEU A 115 -7.95 -1.08 -1.11
CA LEU A 115 -9.06 -2.03 -1.17
C LEU A 115 -10.37 -1.34 -1.53
N SER A 116 -10.66 -0.16 -1.00
CA SER A 116 -11.83 0.62 -1.38
C SER A 116 -11.74 1.08 -2.83
N PHE A 117 -10.54 1.39 -3.34
CA PHE A 117 -10.30 1.61 -4.77
C PHE A 117 -10.67 0.39 -5.61
N LEU A 118 -10.20 -0.81 -5.26
CA LEU A 118 -10.57 -2.05 -5.96
C LEU A 118 -12.06 -2.38 -5.82
N ARG A 119 -12.66 -2.11 -4.65
CA ARG A 119 -14.09 -2.30 -4.39
C ARG A 119 -14.95 -1.34 -5.19
N ASN A 120 -14.51 -0.11 -5.40
CA ASN A 120 -15.22 0.88 -6.21
C ASN A 120 -15.03 0.65 -7.73
N ILE A 121 -14.02 -0.13 -8.13
CA ILE A 121 -13.84 -0.60 -9.52
C ILE A 121 -14.73 -1.82 -9.79
N LYS A 122 -14.91 -2.69 -8.80
CA LYS A 122 -15.94 -3.74 -8.86
C LYS A 122 -17.31 -3.08 -8.67
N TRP A 123 -17.98 -2.85 -9.79
CA TRP A 123 -19.40 -2.53 -9.89
C TRP A 123 -19.76 -1.03 -9.83
N ALA A 124 -19.73 -0.42 -11.02
CA ALA A 124 -20.70 0.61 -11.38
C ALA A 124 -22.12 0.01 -11.57
N SER A 125 -22.60 -0.82 -10.64
CA SER A 125 -24.05 -0.97 -10.47
C SER A 125 -24.47 -0.06 -9.35
N SER A 126 -25.23 0.95 -9.73
CA SER A 126 -26.51 1.26 -9.10
C SER A 126 -26.61 0.85 -7.63
N LYS A 127 -26.11 1.72 -6.76
CA LYS A 127 -26.95 2.37 -5.75
C LYS A 127 -26.27 3.65 -5.31
N SER A 128 -26.83 4.77 -5.78
CA SER A 128 -26.63 6.06 -5.16
C SER A 128 -27.29 6.01 -3.78
N ASP A 129 -26.54 5.65 -2.75
CA ASP A 129 -26.94 5.97 -1.40
C ASP A 129 -26.71 7.48 -1.20
N HIS A 130 -27.71 8.25 -1.63
CA HIS A 130 -27.94 9.60 -1.16
C HIS A 130 -28.16 9.54 0.37
N THR A 131 -27.08 9.61 1.14
CA THR A 131 -27.16 10.14 2.49
C THR A 131 -26.75 11.61 2.42
N SER A 132 -27.63 12.42 1.82
CA SER A 132 -27.64 13.86 2.02
C SER A 132 -28.03 14.11 3.47
N LYS A 133 -27.04 14.26 4.36
CA LYS A 133 -27.24 15.01 5.60
C LYS A 133 -27.40 16.47 5.20
N THR A 134 -28.66 16.91 5.08
CA THR A 134 -29.04 18.32 5.02
C THR A 134 -28.62 18.98 6.33
N ILE A 135 -27.47 19.64 6.34
CA ILE A 135 -27.13 20.64 7.35
C ILE A 135 -27.26 22.00 6.68
N ALA A 136 -27.99 22.87 7.37
CA ALA A 136 -28.44 24.18 6.95
C ALA A 136 -27.35 25.03 6.30
N ALA A 137 -27.78 25.83 5.32
CA ALA A 137 -26.99 26.81 4.62
C ALA A 137 -26.27 27.76 5.58
N ASP A 138 -24.96 27.59 5.71
CA ASP A 138 -24.05 28.63 6.15
C ASP A 138 -23.21 29.08 4.96
N LYS A 139 -23.19 30.38 4.69
CA LYS A 139 -22.42 31.00 3.62
C LYS A 139 -20.96 31.09 4.05
N THR A 140 -20.28 29.96 4.11
CA THR A 140 -18.86 29.89 4.43
C THR A 140 -18.12 29.31 3.24
N LYS A 141 -17.34 30.20 2.58
CA LYS A 141 -16.33 29.99 1.54
C LYS A 141 -16.54 28.78 0.65
N ASP A 142 -16.78 29.02 -0.63
CA ASP A 142 -16.81 28.04 -1.72
C ASP A 142 -15.51 27.21 -1.73
N VAL A 143 -15.42 26.20 -0.87
CA VAL A 143 -14.28 25.29 -0.78
C VAL A 143 -14.42 24.40 -2.00
N PRO A 144 -13.47 24.45 -2.95
CA PRO A 144 -13.62 23.71 -4.18
C PRO A 144 -13.72 22.21 -3.87
N ILE A 145 -14.81 21.59 -4.31
CA ILE A 145 -15.07 20.16 -4.08
C ILE A 145 -14.13 19.34 -4.96
N LYS A 146 -13.37 18.42 -4.34
CA LYS A 146 -12.47 17.51 -5.05
C LYS A 146 -13.29 16.50 -5.84
N ASN A 147 -13.04 16.39 -7.15
CA ASN A 147 -13.60 15.31 -7.95
C ASN A 147 -12.71 14.08 -7.77
N ASP A 148 -13.14 13.15 -6.92
CA ASP A 148 -12.39 11.93 -6.59
C ASP A 148 -12.02 11.09 -7.82
N ILE A 149 -12.89 11.05 -8.84
CA ILE A 149 -12.65 10.26 -10.05
C ILE A 149 -11.54 10.93 -10.88
N LEU A 150 -11.66 12.23 -11.12
CA LEU A 150 -10.64 12.99 -11.87
C LEU A 150 -9.30 13.00 -11.16
N PHE A 151 -9.31 13.14 -9.83
CA PHE A 151 -8.11 13.06 -9.02
C PHE A 151 -7.44 11.69 -9.18
N LYS A 152 -8.19 10.60 -8.96
CA LYS A 152 -7.64 9.23 -9.06
C LYS A 152 -7.14 8.92 -10.49
N PHE A 153 -7.87 9.39 -11.51
CA PHE A 153 -7.48 9.22 -12.91
C PHE A 153 -6.18 9.99 -13.22
N THR A 154 -6.07 11.25 -12.79
CA THR A 154 -4.85 12.04 -13.00
C THR A 154 -3.68 11.59 -12.14
N VAL A 155 -3.93 10.85 -11.05
CA VAL A 155 -2.91 10.40 -10.08
C VAL A 155 -2.42 8.97 -10.30
N SER A 156 -3.19 8.14 -10.99
CA SER A 156 -2.80 6.74 -11.25
C SER A 156 -3.27 6.19 -12.60
N GLY A 157 -4.17 6.90 -13.29
CA GLY A 157 -4.82 6.41 -14.50
C GLY A 157 -3.83 6.12 -15.63
N LEU A 158 -2.80 6.96 -15.81
CA LEU A 158 -1.77 6.73 -16.84
C LEU A 158 -1.02 5.41 -16.62
N TYR A 159 -0.64 5.10 -15.37
CA TYR A 159 0.05 3.85 -15.04
C TYR A 159 -0.85 2.62 -15.23
N ILE A 160 -2.13 2.74 -14.85
CA ILE A 160 -3.10 1.67 -15.03
C ILE A 160 -3.34 1.40 -16.51
N ILE A 161 -3.54 2.44 -17.33
CA ILE A 161 -3.71 2.32 -18.78
C ILE A 161 -2.45 1.73 -19.42
N ALA A 162 -1.27 2.23 -19.06
CA ALA A 162 0.00 1.70 -19.53
C ALA A 162 0.15 0.22 -19.17
N GLY A 163 -0.21 -0.18 -17.95
CA GLY A 163 -0.22 -1.57 -17.50
C GLY A 163 -1.21 -2.45 -18.25
N LEU A 164 -2.42 -1.95 -18.46
CA LEU A 164 -3.47 -2.65 -19.21
C LEU A 164 -3.03 -2.95 -20.65
N ILE A 165 -2.23 -2.08 -21.26
CA ILE A 165 -1.68 -2.28 -22.61
C ILE A 165 -0.42 -3.16 -22.55
N PHE A 166 0.48 -2.92 -21.60
CA PHE A 166 1.78 -3.57 -21.52
C PHE A 166 1.69 -5.04 -21.10
N ILE A 167 0.81 -5.40 -20.18
CA ILE A 167 0.66 -6.78 -19.68
C ILE A 167 0.26 -7.75 -20.81
N PRO A 168 -0.78 -7.48 -21.62
CA PRO A 168 -1.10 -8.32 -22.78
C PRO A 168 0.02 -8.39 -23.80
N ILE A 169 0.71 -7.26 -24.05
CA ILE A 169 1.85 -7.22 -24.97
C ILE A 169 2.93 -8.19 -24.52
N VAL A 170 3.35 -8.15 -23.25
CA VAL A 170 4.35 -9.07 -22.70
C VAL A 170 3.89 -10.53 -22.76
N LEU A 171 2.62 -10.79 -22.44
CA LEU A 171 2.04 -12.14 -22.48
C LEU A 171 2.03 -12.74 -23.91
N ILE A 172 1.72 -11.93 -24.92
CA ILE A 172 1.53 -12.37 -26.31
C ILE A 172 2.84 -12.36 -27.11
N LEU A 173 3.68 -11.33 -26.97
CA LEU A 173 4.85 -11.13 -27.83
C LEU A 173 6.08 -11.96 -27.43
N ASP A 174 6.27 -12.30 -26.15
CA ASP A 174 7.43 -13.09 -25.73
C ASP A 174 7.24 -14.58 -26.03
N LYS A 175 7.35 -15.00 -27.29
CA LYS A 175 7.19 -16.41 -27.68
C LYS A 175 8.30 -17.34 -27.17
N LYS A 176 9.41 -16.82 -26.64
CA LYS A 176 10.59 -17.61 -26.27
C LYS A 176 10.49 -18.19 -24.86
N SER A 177 9.83 -17.49 -23.95
CA SER A 177 9.66 -17.95 -22.57
C SER A 177 8.53 -18.98 -22.45
N PRO A 178 8.60 -19.98 -21.54
CA PRO A 178 7.49 -20.88 -21.28
C PRO A 178 6.30 -20.13 -20.64
N LEU A 179 5.08 -20.61 -20.87
CA LEU A 179 3.84 -19.91 -20.52
C LEU A 179 3.73 -19.53 -19.03
N HIS A 180 4.18 -20.40 -18.12
CA HIS A 180 4.16 -20.13 -16.68
C HIS A 180 5.06 -18.94 -16.29
N VAL A 181 6.22 -18.77 -16.95
CA VAL A 181 7.11 -17.63 -16.72
C VAL A 181 6.46 -16.32 -17.19
N ARG A 182 5.71 -16.36 -18.30
CA ARG A 182 4.99 -15.17 -18.82
C ARG A 182 3.84 -14.75 -17.92
N ILE A 183 3.11 -15.72 -17.37
CA ILE A 183 2.04 -15.45 -16.39
C ILE A 183 2.65 -14.85 -15.12
N ALA A 184 3.73 -15.44 -14.62
CA ALA A 184 4.43 -14.94 -13.44
C ALA A 184 4.98 -13.51 -13.65
N SER A 185 5.57 -13.22 -14.81
CA SER A 185 6.07 -11.87 -15.13
C SER A 185 4.94 -10.86 -15.31
N GLY A 186 3.82 -11.24 -15.94
CA GLY A 186 2.63 -10.41 -16.05
C GLY A 186 2.00 -10.07 -14.69
N LEU A 187 1.90 -11.05 -13.81
CA LEU A 187 1.43 -10.84 -12.43
C LEU A 187 2.37 -9.93 -11.64
N ALA A 188 3.68 -10.17 -11.73
CA ALA A 188 4.67 -9.32 -11.07
C ALA A 188 4.60 -7.87 -11.58
N ALA A 189 4.51 -7.67 -12.90
CA ALA A 189 4.35 -6.35 -13.50
C ALA A 189 3.05 -5.67 -13.03
N GLY A 190 1.92 -6.39 -13.04
CA GLY A 190 0.65 -5.87 -12.54
C GLY A 190 0.71 -5.46 -11.06
N PHE A 191 1.36 -6.27 -10.22
CA PHE A 191 1.56 -5.96 -8.81
C PHE A 191 2.39 -4.69 -8.61
N ILE A 192 3.50 -4.56 -9.34
CA ILE A 192 4.34 -3.35 -9.32
C ILE A 192 3.52 -2.12 -9.71
N ILE A 193 2.71 -2.21 -10.77
CA ILE A 193 1.88 -1.09 -11.24
C ILE A 193 0.85 -0.67 -10.19
N VAL A 194 0.18 -1.63 -9.53
CA VAL A 194 -0.76 -1.34 -8.44
C VAL A 194 -0.06 -0.71 -7.25
N MET A 195 1.11 -1.23 -6.84
CA MET A 195 1.90 -0.67 -5.75
C MET A 195 2.34 0.77 -6.04
N PHE A 196 2.88 1.03 -7.23
CA PHE A 196 3.26 2.38 -7.67
C PHE A 196 2.05 3.32 -7.74
N SER A 197 0.93 2.86 -8.28
CA SER A 197 -0.32 3.64 -8.35
C SER A 197 -0.81 4.04 -6.96
N SER A 198 -0.76 3.10 -6.00
CA SER A 198 -1.12 3.35 -4.60
C SER A 198 -0.17 4.35 -3.95
N LEU A 199 1.14 4.20 -4.17
CA LEU A 199 2.17 5.09 -3.64
C LEU A 199 1.97 6.53 -4.14
N PHE A 200 1.78 6.71 -5.44
CA PHE A 200 1.53 8.03 -6.01
C PHE A 200 0.21 8.63 -5.53
N ASN A 201 -0.85 7.84 -5.45
CA ASN A 201 -2.09 8.32 -4.85
C ASN A 201 -1.91 8.86 -3.44
N TRP A 202 -1.14 8.15 -2.62
CA TRP A 202 -0.81 8.63 -1.29
C TRP A 202 0.07 9.90 -1.32
N LEU A 203 1.12 9.92 -2.14
CA LEU A 203 2.05 11.05 -2.25
C LEU A 203 1.35 12.34 -2.72
N PHE A 204 0.55 12.25 -3.77
CA PHE A 204 -0.21 13.39 -4.31
C PHE A 204 -1.37 13.81 -3.40
N GLY A 205 -1.81 12.92 -2.49
CA GLY A 205 -2.77 13.24 -1.44
C GLY A 205 -2.24 14.28 -0.44
N PHE A 206 -0.92 14.45 -0.32
CA PHE A 206 -0.31 15.47 0.54
C PHE A 206 -0.21 16.85 -0.10
N ILE A 207 -0.43 16.97 -1.41
CA ILE A 207 -0.31 18.28 -2.08
C ILE A 207 -1.53 19.12 -1.70
N PRO A 208 -1.32 20.25 -0.96
CA PRO A 208 -2.42 21.15 -0.64
C PRO A 208 -3.01 21.75 -1.92
N ILE A 209 -4.25 22.22 -1.85
CA ILE A 209 -4.94 22.82 -3.00
C ILE A 209 -4.17 24.07 -3.44
N LEU A 210 -3.65 24.07 -4.66
CA LEU A 210 -2.79 25.15 -5.18
C LEU A 210 -3.59 26.42 -5.50
N SER A 211 -4.88 26.26 -5.82
CA SER A 211 -5.79 27.36 -6.13
C SER A 211 -6.96 27.39 -5.16
N LYS A 212 -7.34 28.59 -4.71
CA LYS A 212 -8.50 28.78 -3.83
C LYS A 212 -9.84 28.46 -4.52
N THR A 213 -9.85 28.43 -5.85
CA THR A 213 -11.08 28.39 -6.65
C THR A 213 -11.30 27.06 -7.35
N THR A 214 -10.24 26.30 -7.69
CA THR A 214 -10.38 25.07 -8.48
C THR A 214 -9.27 24.04 -8.20
N TRP A 215 -9.61 22.75 -8.29
CA TRP A 215 -8.66 21.62 -8.23
C TRP A 215 -7.92 21.36 -9.54
N ALA A 216 -8.21 22.11 -10.61
CA ALA A 216 -7.68 21.88 -11.94
C ALA A 216 -6.13 21.92 -11.98
N TRP A 217 -5.52 22.82 -11.22
CA TRP A 217 -4.06 22.93 -11.12
C TRP A 217 -3.42 21.71 -10.48
N ASN A 218 -4.04 21.13 -9.45
CA ASN A 218 -3.56 19.89 -8.84
C ASN A 218 -3.64 18.73 -9.85
N TYR A 219 -4.72 18.63 -10.63
CA TYR A 219 -4.84 17.60 -11.68
C TYR A 219 -3.78 17.77 -12.78
N GLY A 220 -3.54 19.00 -13.24
CA GLY A 220 -2.52 19.31 -14.23
C GLY A 220 -1.11 18.96 -13.74
N LEU A 221 -0.79 19.34 -12.50
CA LEU A 221 0.50 19.00 -11.88
C LEU A 221 0.70 17.48 -11.81
N ASN A 222 -0.31 16.74 -11.32
CA ASN A 222 -0.25 15.29 -11.18
C ASN A 222 -0.02 14.61 -12.55
N PHE A 223 -0.71 15.09 -13.58
CA PHE A 223 -0.55 14.61 -14.94
C PHE A 223 0.85 14.88 -15.51
N VAL A 224 1.37 16.10 -15.34
CA VAL A 224 2.71 16.48 -15.82
C VAL A 224 3.79 15.65 -15.14
N VAL A 225 3.72 15.47 -13.82
CA VAL A 225 4.70 14.66 -13.08
C VAL A 225 4.68 13.21 -13.57
N GLN A 226 3.49 12.63 -13.81
CA GLN A 226 3.40 11.28 -14.35
C GLN A 226 3.92 11.14 -15.77
N ALA A 227 3.62 12.11 -16.63
CA ALA A 227 4.11 12.15 -17.99
C ALA A 227 5.65 12.21 -18.02
N ILE A 228 6.25 13.04 -17.16
CA ILE A 228 7.71 13.14 -17.03
C ILE A 228 8.31 11.80 -16.60
N ILE A 229 7.76 11.18 -15.55
CA ILE A 229 8.28 9.90 -15.04
C ILE A 229 8.17 8.80 -16.10
N LEU A 230 7.02 8.67 -16.77
CA LEU A 230 6.85 7.70 -17.87
C LEU A 230 7.80 7.97 -19.02
N PHE A 231 7.97 9.24 -19.41
CA PHE A 231 8.90 9.63 -20.46
C PHE A 231 10.35 9.28 -20.10
N SER A 232 10.76 9.52 -18.85
CA SER A 232 12.09 9.12 -18.36
C SER A 232 12.32 7.62 -18.46
N PHE A 233 11.33 6.79 -18.10
CA PHE A 233 11.43 5.33 -18.26
C PHE A 233 11.57 4.90 -19.72
N VAL A 234 10.77 5.49 -20.62
CA VAL A 234 10.85 5.18 -22.06
C VAL A 234 12.20 5.58 -22.63
N MET A 235 12.68 6.80 -22.33
CA MET A 235 13.98 7.27 -22.79
C MET A 235 15.13 6.40 -22.29
N HIS A 236 15.08 5.98 -21.02
CA HIS A 236 16.08 5.09 -20.46
C HIS A 236 16.06 3.71 -21.14
N SER A 237 14.88 3.15 -21.37
CA SER A 237 14.71 1.86 -22.08
C SER A 237 15.25 1.91 -23.52
N MET A 238 14.99 3.01 -24.24
CA MET A 238 15.52 3.21 -25.60
C MET A 238 17.04 3.33 -25.63
N ASN A 239 17.65 3.94 -24.61
CA ASN A 239 19.11 4.04 -24.51
C ASN A 239 19.75 2.69 -24.16
N ALA A 240 19.12 1.90 -23.29
CA ALA A 240 19.61 0.58 -22.91
C ALA A 240 19.65 -0.41 -24.10
N ASN A 241 18.71 -0.33 -25.04
CA ASN A 241 18.69 -1.18 -26.24
C ASN A 241 19.72 -0.78 -27.32
N LYS A 242 20.40 0.36 -27.17
CA LYS A 242 21.45 0.82 -28.09
C LYS A 242 22.86 0.42 -27.65
N SER A 243 23.01 -0.05 -26.41
CA SER A 243 24.26 -0.57 -25.84
C SER A 243 24.31 -2.09 -25.93
#